data_AF-A0A8T4EBW7-F1
#
_entry.id   AF-A0A8T4EBW7-F1
#
_cell.length_a   1.000
_cell.length_b   1.000
_cell.length_c   1.000
_cell.angle_alpha   90.00
_cell.angle_beta   90.00
_cell.angle_gamma   90.00
#
_symmetry.space_group_name_H-M   'P 1'
#
loop_
_entity.id
_entity.type
_entity.pdbx_description
1 polymer ?
#
loop_
_entity_poly.entity_id
_entity_poly.type
_entity_poly.pdbx_seq_one_letter_code
_entity_poly.pdbx_strand_id
1 'polypeptide(L)'
;MITERIEPILGNLLSTDTGREVDPFTDSEVVRLTAINLELAVKNLMTANAPPECLVITADICTHKLMAVPTADGEVKVLVFES
;
A
#
# COMPACT_ATOMS: atom_id res chain seq x y z
N MET A 1 -7.57 27.83 -2.55
CA MET A 1 -7.08 26.46 -2.81
C MET A 1 -8.31 25.61 -3.04
N ILE A 2 -8.57 25.22 -4.29
CA ILE A 2 -9.73 24.41 -4.65
C ILE A 2 -9.28 22.95 -4.49
N THR A 3 -9.85 22.22 -3.53
CA THR A 3 -9.68 20.78 -3.44
C THR A 3 -10.71 20.14 -4.38
N GLU A 4 -10.26 19.66 -5.54
CA GLU A 4 -11.11 18.85 -6.40
C GLU A 4 -11.47 17.55 -5.67
N ARG A 5 -12.77 17.20 -5.66
CA ARG A 5 -13.22 15.92 -5.13
C ARG A 5 -12.83 14.82 -6.11
N ILE A 6 -11.87 13.99 -5.72
CA ILE A 6 -11.51 12.79 -6.46
C ILE A 6 -12.50 11.69 -6.05
N GLU A 7 -13.32 11.21 -6.99
CA GLU A 7 -14.19 10.06 -6.76
C GLU A 7 -13.32 8.78 -6.69
N PRO A 8 -13.41 7.98 -5.61
CA PRO A 8 -12.61 6.77 -5.47
C PRO A 8 -13.07 5.71 -6.48
N ILE A 9 -12.18 5.32 -7.39
CA ILE A 9 -12.42 4.24 -8.34
C ILE A 9 -12.25 2.91 -7.58
N LEU A 10 -13.37 2.32 -7.12
CA LEU A 10 -13.41 1.07 -6.35
C LEU A 10 -13.01 -0.21 -7.14
N GLY A 11 -12.54 -0.07 -8.38
CA GLY A 11 -12.65 -1.11 -9.41
C GLY A 11 -11.64 -2.26 -9.41
N ASN A 12 -10.49 -2.15 -8.73
CA ASN A 12 -9.34 -3.03 -9.01
C ASN A 12 -8.92 -3.97 -7.88
N LEU A 13 -9.83 -4.44 -7.02
CA LEU A 13 -9.47 -5.36 -5.92
C LEU A 13 -9.18 -6.82 -6.36
N LEU A 14 -9.25 -7.14 -7.65
CA LEU A 14 -9.11 -8.51 -8.18
C LEU A 14 -8.21 -8.59 -9.43
N SER A 15 -7.07 -7.90 -9.47
CA SER A 15 -6.07 -8.21 -10.50
C SER A 15 -5.26 -9.44 -10.07
N THR A 16 -5.08 -10.39 -10.99
CA THR A 16 -4.30 -11.62 -10.82
C THR A 16 -2.80 -11.37 -10.90
N ASP A 17 -2.37 -10.12 -10.82
CA ASP A 17 -0.98 -9.73 -10.99
C ASP A 17 -0.21 -10.14 -9.74
N THR A 18 0.89 -10.87 -9.94
CA THR A 18 1.83 -11.16 -8.87
C THR A 18 2.57 -9.88 -8.51
N GLY A 19 2.09 -9.16 -7.49
CA GLY A 19 2.78 -7.98 -6.98
C GLY A 19 4.18 -8.32 -6.48
N ARG A 20 5.13 -7.43 -6.75
CA ARG A 20 6.52 -7.54 -6.27
C ARG A 20 6.74 -6.64 -5.06
N GLU A 21 7.76 -6.92 -4.28
CA GLU A 21 8.19 -5.99 -3.23
C GLU A 21 8.71 -4.68 -3.84
N VAL A 22 8.51 -3.60 -3.09
CA VAL A 22 9.08 -2.29 -3.43
C VAL A 22 10.59 -2.35 -3.27
N ASP A 23 11.30 -1.99 -4.33
CA ASP A 23 12.76 -1.92 -4.35
C ASP A 23 13.21 -0.50 -3.97
N PRO A 24 13.95 -0.32 -2.87
CA PRO A 24 14.35 1.00 -2.39
C PRO A 24 15.35 1.73 -3.31
N PHE A 25 15.97 1.05 -4.27
CA PHE A 25 16.98 1.60 -5.17
C PHE A 25 16.49 1.83 -6.60
N THR A 26 15.56 1.00 -7.07
CA THR A 26 15.10 1.05 -8.47
C THR A 26 13.72 1.66 -8.63
N ASP A 27 12.86 1.61 -7.60
CA ASP A 27 11.54 2.23 -7.69
C ASP A 27 11.58 3.76 -7.63
N SER A 28 10.62 4.36 -8.35
CA SER A 28 10.44 5.81 -8.33
C SER A 28 10.27 6.33 -6.90
N GLU A 29 10.74 7.55 -6.65
CA GLU A 29 10.63 8.18 -5.33
C GLU A 29 9.18 8.20 -4.82
N VAL A 30 8.21 8.46 -5.71
CA VAL A 30 6.79 8.49 -5.35
C VAL A 30 6.33 7.12 -4.82
N VAL A 31 6.67 6.03 -5.52
CA VAL A 31 6.34 4.66 -5.08
C VAL A 31 7.01 4.35 -3.73
N ARG A 32 8.29 4.68 -3.57
CA ARG A 32 9.04 4.42 -2.34
C ARG A 32 8.48 5.19 -1.15
N LEU A 33 8.18 6.49 -1.32
CA LEU A 33 7.60 7.32 -0.25
C LEU A 33 6.19 6.84 0.11
N THR A 34 5.36 6.48 -0.87
CA THR A 34 4.04 5.91 -0.57
C THR A 34 4.16 4.60 0.18
N ALA A 35 5.09 3.73 -0.20
CA ALA A 35 5.32 2.46 0.48
C ALA A 35 5.67 2.66 1.96
N ILE A 36 6.60 3.56 2.28
CA ILE A 36 6.97 3.89 3.67
C ILE A 36 5.76 4.41 4.46
N ASN A 37 4.93 5.26 3.86
CA ASN A 37 3.75 5.79 4.52
C ASN A 37 2.69 4.70 4.78
N LEU A 38 2.49 3.79 3.84
CA LEU A 38 1.59 2.65 4.01
C LEU A 38 2.10 1.69 5.10
N GLU A 39 3.40 1.42 5.11
CA GLU A 39 4.04 0.61 6.14
C GLU A 39 3.82 1.20 7.54
N LEU A 40 4.10 2.51 7.70
CA LEU A 40 3.86 3.24 8.94
C LEU A 40 2.38 3.22 9.35
N ALA A 41 1.45 3.39 8.41
CA ALA A 41 0.03 3.37 8.69
C ALA A 41 -0.41 2.00 9.24
N VAL A 42 0.04 0.90 8.63
CA VAL A 42 -0.25 -0.45 9.13
C VAL A 42 0.39 -0.67 10.50
N LYS A 43 1.66 -0.29 10.69
CA LYS A 43 2.36 -0.40 11.99
C LYS A 43 1.65 0.39 13.10
N ASN A 44 1.12 1.57 12.79
CA ASN A 44 0.32 2.35 13.74
C ASN A 44 -0.98 1.65 14.13
N LEU A 45 -1.69 1.04 13.17
CA LEU A 45 -2.91 0.29 13.46
C LEU A 45 -2.63 -0.98 14.28
N MET A 46 -1.55 -1.71 13.98
CA MET A 46 -1.10 -2.85 14.77
C MET A 46 -0.76 -2.43 16.21
N THR A 47 -0.08 -1.30 16.37
CA THR A 47 0.26 -0.72 17.69
C THR A 47 -1.01 -0.29 18.46
N ALA A 48 -2.07 0.07 17.76
CA ALA A 48 -3.39 0.35 18.34
C ALA A 48 -4.22 -0.91 18.64
N ASN A 49 -3.62 -2.10 18.56
CA ASN A 49 -4.25 -3.42 18.76
C ASN A 49 -5.28 -3.81 17.69
N ALA A 50 -5.19 -3.25 16.48
CA ALA A 50 -5.97 -3.78 15.36
C ALA A 50 -5.44 -5.17 14.96
N PRO A 51 -6.31 -6.19 14.80
CA PRO A 51 -5.88 -7.54 14.43
C PRO A 51 -5.17 -7.54 13.06
N PRO A 52 -3.92 -8.01 12.95
CA PRO A 52 -3.14 -7.97 11.71
C PRO A 52 -3.84 -8.63 10.51
N GLU A 53 -4.59 -9.71 10.74
CA GLU A 53 -5.36 -10.42 9.73
C GLU A 53 -6.49 -9.59 9.10
N CYS A 54 -6.88 -8.49 9.76
CA CYS A 54 -7.88 -7.56 9.27
C CYS A 54 -7.27 -6.32 8.57
N LEU A 55 -5.94 -6.21 8.51
CA LEU A 55 -5.26 -5.03 7.99
C LEU A 55 -4.76 -5.28 6.57
N VAL A 56 -5.41 -4.60 5.62
CA VAL A 56 -4.90 -4.42 4.26
C VAL A 56 -5.12 -2.96 3.90
N ILE A 57 -4.04 -2.21 3.69
CA ILE A 57 -4.14 -0.83 3.21
C ILE A 57 -3.62 -0.78 1.79
N THR A 58 -4.41 -0.21 0.89
CA THR A 58 -4.02 -0.04 -0.51
C THR A 58 -3.95 1.45 -0.86
N ALA A 59 -3.09 1.79 -1.82
CA ALA A 59 -3.05 3.11 -2.42
C ALA A 59 -2.82 2.97 -3.93
N ASP A 60 -3.67 3.64 -4.71
CA ASP A 60 -3.45 3.82 -6.14
C ASP A 60 -2.68 5.12 -6.35
N ILE A 61 -1.52 5.05 -6.99
CA ILE A 61 -0.59 6.16 -7.22
C ILE A 61 -0.12 6.10 -8.68
N CYS A 62 -0.52 7.09 -9.48
CA CYS A 62 -0.19 7.14 -10.90
C CYS A 62 -0.61 5.85 -11.62
N THR A 63 0.36 5.09 -12.16
CA THR A 63 0.16 3.80 -12.85
C THR A 63 0.44 2.59 -11.96
N HIS A 64 0.60 2.79 -10.65
CA HIS A 64 0.94 1.74 -9.69
C HIS A 64 -0.15 1.60 -8.65
N LYS A 65 -0.44 0.36 -8.26
CA LYS A 65 -1.18 0.06 -7.06
C LYS A 65 -0.22 -0.48 -6.01
N LEU A 66 -0.30 0.05 -4.80
CA LEU A 66 0.46 -0.45 -3.65
C LEU A 66 -0.48 -1.11 -2.67
N MET A 67 0.01 -2.15 -2.00
CA MET A 67 -0.71 -2.87 -0.95
C MET A 67 0.24 -3.18 0.20
N ALA A 68 -0.08 -2.70 1.39
CA ALA A 68 0.62 -3.04 2.61
C ALA A 68 -0.16 -4.07 3.42
N VAL A 69 0.52 -5.15 3.80
CA VAL A 69 -0.02 -6.27 4.58
C VAL A 69 0.91 -6.63 5.72
N PRO A 70 0.38 -6.90 6.93
CA PRO A 70 1.16 -7.54 7.98
C PRO A 70 1.61 -8.93 7.57
N THR A 71 2.79 -9.32 8.04
CA THR A 71 3.37 -10.65 7.90
C THR A 71 3.19 -11.46 9.18
N ALA A 72 3.37 -12.77 9.10
CA ALA A 72 3.30 -13.66 10.27
C ALA A 72 4.35 -13.30 11.35
N ASP A 73 5.46 -12.67 10.94
CA ASP A 73 6.56 -12.28 11.83
C ASP A 73 6.32 -10.92 12.52
N GLY A 74 5.16 -10.28 12.28
CA GLY A 74 4.82 -8.98 12.85
C GLY A 74 5.40 -7.77 12.11
N GLU A 75 6.12 -8.01 11.01
CA GLU A 75 6.56 -6.96 10.08
C GLU A 75 5.47 -6.61 9.08
N VAL A 76 5.64 -5.50 8.36
CA VAL A 76 4.73 -5.08 7.28
C VAL A 76 5.45 -5.17 5.94
N LYS A 77 4.80 -5.82 4.98
CA LYS A 77 5.28 -5.97 3.62
C LYS A 77 4.47 -5.07 2.69
N VAL A 78 5.15 -4.33 1.82
CA VAL A 78 4.50 -3.51 0.79
C VAL A 78 4.77 -4.09 -0.58
N LEU A 79 3.69 -4.41 -1.29
CA LEU A 79 3.69 -4.92 -2.64
C LEU A 79 3.30 -3.81 -3.61
N VAL A 80 3.97 -3.76 -4.76
CA VAL A 80 3.61 -2.91 -5.90
C VAL A 80 3.12 -3.77 -7.06
N PHE A 81 2.04 -3.31 -7.69
CA PHE A 81 1.39 -3.91 -8.84
C PHE A 81 1.43 -2.88 -9.97
N GLU A 82 2.02 -3.27 -11.09
CA GLU A 82 2.06 -2.46 -12.31
C GLU A 82 0.72 -2.63 -13.03
N SER A 83 0.12 -1.52 -13.47
CA SER A 83 -1.14 -1.50 -14.25
C SER A 83 -0.89 -1.44 -15.75
#